data_AF-A0A849BZ66-F1
#
_entry.id   AF-A0A849BZ66-F1
#
_cell.length_a   1.000
_cell.length_b   1.000
_cell.length_c   1.000
_cell.angle_alpha   90.00
_cell.angle_beta   90.00
_cell.angle_gamma   90.00
#
_symmetry.space_group_name_H-M   'P 1'
#
loop_
_entity.id
_entity.type
_entity.pdbx_description
1 polymer ?
#
loop_
_entity_poly.entity_id
_entity_poly.type
_entity_poly.pdbx_seq_one_letter_code
_entity_poly.pdbx_strand_id
1 'polypeptide(L)'
;MSDQQPRGDEPRAEQPPTGWSPPPQPPSSPAGPEGTGTGSGGASTGPRGGGAPQGDPFAGGPYGGGDQRTAGTYGSGYGQQAPRPAGTDDLRPADQRMWATLTHVAGIVVPVLGPLVAFLVLKDRGLFVRDQTKEALNAHISLALYFVGLYIAFGILSLITLGLFSPLLALPPLLWFPLVLFGILAAVAANRGERYRYPLVVRFVR
;
A
#
# COMPACT_ATOMS: atom_id res chain seq x y z
N MET A 1 74.27 -22.50 10.83
CA MET A 1 73.15 -22.32 9.88
C MET A 1 71.88 -22.65 10.63
N SER A 2 71.12 -21.62 10.99
CA SER A 2 69.83 -21.74 11.68
C SER A 2 68.87 -20.82 10.95
N ASP A 3 68.04 -21.43 10.11
CA ASP A 3 67.05 -20.75 9.29
C ASP A 3 65.98 -20.10 10.16
N GLN A 4 65.90 -18.76 10.11
CA GLN A 4 64.81 -17.98 10.70
C GLN A 4 63.70 -17.81 9.67
N GLN A 5 62.54 -18.34 10.01
CA GLN A 5 61.28 -18.22 9.28
C GLN A 5 60.72 -16.79 9.41
N PRO A 6 60.19 -16.17 8.33
CA PRO A 6 59.64 -14.82 8.41
C PRO A 6 58.25 -14.82 9.08
N ARG A 7 58.06 -13.93 10.07
CA ARG A 7 56.76 -13.65 10.70
C ARG A 7 55.84 -12.98 9.67
N GLY A 8 54.64 -13.52 9.49
CA GLY A 8 53.59 -12.88 8.72
C GLY A 8 53.09 -11.61 9.41
N ASP A 9 52.84 -10.59 8.61
CA ASP A 9 52.35 -9.28 9.01
C ASP A 9 50.91 -9.36 9.56
N GLU A 10 50.70 -8.92 10.80
CA GLU A 10 49.37 -8.69 11.35
C GLU A 10 48.75 -7.43 10.72
N PRO A 11 47.45 -7.45 10.35
CA PRO A 11 46.78 -6.25 9.86
C PRO A 11 46.63 -5.23 11.00
N ARG A 12 47.29 -4.07 10.86
CA ARG A 12 47.11 -2.93 11.77
C ARG A 12 45.64 -2.53 11.79
N ALA A 13 45.02 -2.58 12.96
CA ALA A 13 43.72 -1.98 13.19
C ALA A 13 43.81 -0.48 12.91
N GLU A 14 43.09 -0.02 11.89
CA GLU A 14 42.95 1.39 11.56
C GLU A 14 42.32 2.12 12.74
N GLN A 15 43.07 3.04 13.35
CA GLN A 15 42.54 3.92 14.38
C GLN A 15 41.54 4.88 13.73
N PRO A 16 40.33 5.04 14.30
CA PRO A 16 39.36 5.99 13.77
C PRO A 16 39.90 7.44 13.89
N PRO A 17 39.57 8.33 12.94
CA PRO A 17 40.08 9.70 12.91
C PRO A 17 39.68 10.47 14.18
N THR A 18 40.65 11.17 14.75
CA THR A 18 40.48 12.06 15.90
C THR A 18 39.49 13.18 15.56
N GLY A 19 38.29 13.16 16.14
CA GLY A 19 37.28 14.21 15.94
C GLY A 19 35.83 13.73 15.82
N TRP A 20 35.58 12.42 15.87
CA TRP A 20 34.21 11.90 15.88
C TRP A 20 33.64 11.83 17.31
N SER A 21 32.53 12.53 17.54
CA SER A 21 31.71 12.38 18.73
C SER A 21 30.48 11.53 18.40
N PRO A 22 30.16 10.47 19.18
CA PRO A 22 28.94 9.68 18.97
C PRO A 22 27.68 10.54 19.14
N PRO A 23 26.58 10.23 18.43
CA PRO A 23 25.31 10.90 18.64
C PRO A 23 24.79 10.66 20.08
N PRO A 24 24.09 11.64 20.67
CA PRO A 24 23.54 11.50 22.02
C PRO A 24 22.53 10.36 22.09
N GLN A 25 22.67 9.52 23.12
CA GLN A 25 21.77 8.40 23.36
C GLN A 25 20.38 8.90 23.77
N PRO A 26 19.29 8.22 23.35
CA PRO A 26 17.96 8.53 23.86
C PRO A 26 17.89 8.28 25.38
N PRO A 27 17.06 9.04 26.12
CA PRO A 27 16.95 8.89 27.56
C PRO A 27 16.49 7.48 27.93
N SER A 28 17.24 6.82 28.82
CA SER A 28 16.91 5.53 29.42
C SER A 28 15.58 5.64 30.16
N SER A 29 14.62 4.78 29.81
CA SER A 29 13.34 4.67 30.52
C SER A 29 13.56 4.32 32.00
N PRO A 30 12.79 4.87 32.96
CA PRO A 30 12.92 4.50 34.36
C PRO A 30 12.54 3.04 34.57
N ALA A 31 13.39 2.31 35.30
CA ALA A 31 13.13 0.95 35.74
C ALA A 31 11.82 0.88 36.54
N GLY A 32 10.88 0.05 36.08
CA GLY A 32 9.69 -0.29 36.85
C GLY A 32 10.04 -1.28 37.97
N PRO A 33 9.37 -1.22 39.14
CA PRO A 33 9.66 -2.11 40.26
C PRO A 33 9.29 -3.57 39.96
N GLU A 34 10.22 -4.47 40.27
CA GLU A 34 10.05 -5.93 40.21
C GLU A 34 8.99 -6.40 41.22
N GLY A 35 7.97 -7.10 40.72
CA GLY A 35 6.93 -7.74 41.53
C GLY A 35 6.91 -9.25 41.28
N THR A 36 7.45 -10.01 42.23
CA THR A 36 7.30 -11.47 42.36
C THR A 36 5.89 -11.82 42.82
N GLY A 37 5.21 -12.80 42.18
CA GLY A 37 3.95 -13.30 42.74
C GLY A 37 3.15 -14.22 41.81
N THR A 38 3.21 -15.51 42.12
CA THR A 38 2.42 -16.65 41.66
C THR A 38 0.89 -16.49 41.80
N GLY A 39 0.12 -17.17 40.93
CA GLY A 39 -1.16 -17.78 41.36
C GLY A 39 -2.38 -17.64 40.45
N SER A 40 -2.70 -18.74 39.75
CA SER A 40 -4.03 -19.36 39.59
C SER A 40 -5.30 -18.53 39.29
N GLY A 41 -5.92 -18.88 38.15
CA GLY A 41 -7.28 -19.42 38.14
C GLY A 41 -8.46 -18.49 37.85
N GLY A 42 -9.39 -18.99 37.03
CA GLY A 42 -10.82 -18.76 37.29
C GLY A 42 -11.60 -17.92 36.26
N ALA A 43 -12.25 -18.66 35.35
CA ALA A 43 -13.67 -18.57 34.99
C ALA A 43 -14.31 -17.27 34.44
N SER A 44 -14.90 -17.49 33.26
CA SER A 44 -16.08 -16.86 32.64
C SER A 44 -17.17 -16.32 33.57
N THR A 45 -17.81 -15.20 33.21
CA THR A 45 -19.28 -14.99 33.26
C THR A 45 -19.69 -13.74 32.45
N GLY A 46 -20.93 -13.71 31.95
CA GLY A 46 -21.40 -12.94 30.79
C GLY A 46 -21.76 -11.46 31.01
N PRO A 47 -22.37 -10.80 29.99
CA PRO A 47 -22.62 -9.36 30.00
C PRO A 47 -23.99 -9.03 30.62
N ARG A 48 -24.02 -8.07 31.55
CA ARG A 48 -25.24 -7.46 32.09
C ARG A 48 -25.31 -6.01 31.61
N GLY A 49 -26.41 -5.67 30.96
CA GLY A 49 -26.64 -4.36 30.37
C GLY A 49 -27.22 -3.32 31.33
N GLY A 50 -27.44 -2.13 30.75
CA GLY A 50 -28.45 -1.15 31.17
C GLY A 50 -28.00 -0.14 32.22
N GLY A 51 -27.85 1.13 31.82
CA GLY A 51 -27.77 2.26 32.74
C GLY A 51 -27.34 3.56 32.06
N ALA A 52 -28.27 4.51 31.90
CA ALA A 52 -28.02 5.87 31.43
C ALA A 52 -27.22 6.68 32.46
N PRO A 53 -26.44 7.71 32.06
CA PRO A 53 -25.92 8.68 33.03
C PRO A 53 -26.83 9.91 33.10
N GLN A 54 -27.40 10.13 34.29
CA GLN A 54 -27.97 11.40 34.74
C GLN A 54 -26.85 12.18 35.46
N GLY A 55 -26.75 13.48 35.18
CA GLY A 55 -25.52 14.26 35.35
C GLY A 55 -25.23 14.78 36.76
N ASP A 56 -24.10 15.49 36.85
CA ASP A 56 -23.75 16.41 37.92
C ASP A 56 -23.02 17.66 37.34
N PRO A 57 -23.36 18.88 37.79
CA PRO A 57 -22.65 20.11 37.47
C PRO A 57 -21.67 20.54 38.59
N PHE A 58 -20.75 21.46 38.25
CA PHE A 58 -19.78 22.20 39.09
C PHE A 58 -18.38 21.58 39.29
N ALA A 59 -17.34 22.26 38.78
CA ALA A 59 -16.51 23.19 39.57
C ALA A 59 -15.16 23.54 38.90
N GLY A 60 -15.01 24.83 38.53
CA GLY A 60 -13.83 25.71 38.74
C GLY A 60 -12.40 25.33 38.33
N GLY A 61 -11.79 26.19 37.49
CA GLY A 61 -10.43 26.73 37.73
C GLY A 61 -9.41 26.69 36.58
N PRO A 62 -8.47 27.65 36.48
CA PRO A 62 -8.05 28.24 35.19
C PRO A 62 -6.55 28.14 34.89
N TYR A 63 -6.12 27.75 33.67
CA TYR A 63 -4.79 28.11 33.14
C TYR A 63 -4.82 28.17 31.61
N GLY A 64 -4.28 29.26 31.07
CA GLY A 64 -4.24 29.56 29.64
C GLY A 64 -2.95 29.16 28.94
N GLY A 65 -3.03 29.18 27.60
CA GLY A 65 -1.95 29.58 26.71
C GLY A 65 -1.04 28.47 26.15
N GLY A 66 -1.12 28.25 24.84
CA GLY A 66 0.05 27.87 24.03
C GLY A 66 -0.12 26.67 23.08
N ASP A 67 -0.22 26.98 21.79
CA ASP A 67 0.31 26.21 20.65
C ASP A 67 -0.47 24.98 20.12
N GLN A 68 -1.68 25.22 19.60
CA GLN A 68 -2.17 24.47 18.44
C GLN A 68 -1.43 24.97 17.18
N ARG A 69 -0.37 24.26 16.77
CA ARG A 69 0.20 24.43 15.43
C ARG A 69 -0.75 23.85 14.39
N THR A 70 -1.61 24.72 13.87
CA THR A 70 -2.37 24.54 12.62
C THR A 70 -1.38 24.40 11.46
N ALA A 71 -1.15 23.16 11.02
CA ALA A 71 -0.41 22.87 9.81
C ALA A 71 -1.38 22.66 8.63
N GLY A 72 -1.52 23.70 7.82
CA GLY A 72 -1.71 23.62 6.36
C GLY A 72 -2.86 22.77 5.83
N THR A 73 -4.06 23.36 5.76
CA THR A 73 -5.12 22.92 4.86
C THR A 73 -4.70 23.19 3.42
N TYR A 74 -4.34 22.15 2.68
CA TYR A 74 -4.41 22.13 1.22
C TYR A 74 -5.44 21.09 0.80
N GLY A 75 -6.47 21.57 0.10
CA GLY A 75 -7.69 20.83 -0.17
C GLY A 75 -7.50 19.61 -1.07
N SER A 76 -8.41 18.67 -0.93
CA SER A 76 -8.91 17.85 -2.03
C SER A 76 -10.14 17.09 -1.54
N GLY A 77 -11.27 17.36 -2.21
CA GLY A 77 -12.54 16.72 -1.91
C GLY A 77 -12.45 15.22 -2.17
N TYR A 78 -12.45 14.44 -1.10
CA TYR A 78 -12.69 13.01 -1.15
C TYR A 78 -13.83 12.70 -0.19
N GLY A 79 -14.90 12.12 -0.73
CA GLY A 79 -16.00 11.59 0.06
C GLY A 79 -15.45 10.69 1.15
N GLN A 80 -15.66 11.08 2.40
CA GLN A 80 -15.32 10.28 3.57
C GLN A 80 -16.10 8.97 3.47
N GLN A 81 -15.40 7.90 3.09
CA GLN A 81 -15.88 6.56 3.38
C GLN A 81 -15.66 6.32 4.87
N ALA A 82 -16.76 6.09 5.58
CA ALA A 82 -16.78 5.87 7.03
C ALA A 82 -15.70 4.85 7.45
N PRO A 83 -14.95 5.11 8.53
CA PRO A 83 -13.96 4.16 9.03
C PRO A 83 -14.67 2.84 9.37
N ARG A 84 -14.37 1.76 8.62
CA ARG A 84 -14.59 0.42 9.17
C ARG A 84 -13.62 0.26 10.35
N PRO A 85 -14.02 -0.43 11.43
CA PRO A 85 -13.09 -0.80 12.49
C PRO A 85 -11.91 -1.50 11.82
N ALA A 86 -10.70 -0.96 11.98
CA ALA A 86 -9.49 -1.61 11.51
C ALA A 86 -9.43 -2.98 12.17
N GLY A 87 -9.66 -4.03 11.40
CA GLY A 87 -9.49 -5.39 11.88
C GLY A 87 -8.02 -5.59 12.23
N THR A 88 -7.73 -6.47 13.18
CA THR A 88 -6.37 -6.88 13.55
C THR A 88 -5.55 -7.44 12.37
N ASP A 89 -6.18 -7.65 11.21
CA ASP A 89 -5.65 -8.20 9.96
C ASP A 89 -5.34 -7.16 8.87
N ASP A 90 -5.55 -5.86 9.14
CA ASP A 90 -5.27 -4.80 8.17
C ASP A 90 -3.76 -4.55 8.02
N LEU A 91 -3.30 -4.46 6.76
CA LEU A 91 -1.92 -4.13 6.46
C LEU A 91 -1.57 -2.70 6.89
N ARG A 92 -0.31 -2.48 7.26
CA ARG A 92 0.19 -1.12 7.51
C ARG A 92 0.08 -0.27 6.24
N PRO A 93 -0.06 1.06 6.35
CA PRO A 93 -0.22 1.93 5.19
C PRO A 93 0.88 1.78 4.13
N ALA A 94 2.14 1.59 4.56
CA ALA A 94 3.26 1.36 3.65
C ALA A 94 3.12 0.05 2.86
N ASP A 95 2.72 -1.03 3.54
CA ASP A 95 2.51 -2.33 2.91
C ASP A 95 1.33 -2.26 1.92
N GLN A 96 0.25 -1.55 2.27
CA GLN A 96 -0.88 -1.32 1.36
C GLN A 96 -0.46 -0.60 0.06
N ARG A 97 0.42 0.40 0.16
CA ARG A 97 0.97 1.11 -1.02
C ARG A 97 1.85 0.21 -1.87
N MET A 98 2.76 -0.52 -1.24
CA MET A 98 3.63 -1.48 -1.92
C MET A 98 2.79 -2.50 -2.73
N TRP A 99 1.82 -3.14 -2.09
CA TRP A 99 0.99 -4.14 -2.75
C TRP A 99 0.08 -3.55 -3.82
N ALA A 100 -0.45 -2.34 -3.63
CA ALA A 100 -1.20 -1.64 -4.67
C ALA A 100 -0.34 -1.33 -5.90
N THR A 101 0.89 -0.85 -5.71
CA THR A 101 1.86 -0.65 -6.80
C THR A 101 2.19 -1.95 -7.51
N LEU A 102 2.52 -3.01 -6.76
CA LEU A 102 2.80 -4.33 -7.32
C LEU A 102 1.62 -4.87 -8.12
N THR A 103 0.40 -4.58 -7.70
CA THR A 103 -0.80 -5.03 -8.43
C THR A 103 -0.90 -4.39 -9.82
N HIS A 104 -0.66 -3.09 -9.92
CA HIS A 104 -0.66 -2.40 -11.22
C HIS A 104 0.48 -2.89 -12.10
N VAL A 105 1.67 -3.11 -11.54
CA VAL A 105 2.82 -3.68 -12.28
C VAL A 105 2.54 -5.12 -12.72
N ALA A 106 1.94 -5.94 -11.86
CA ALA A 106 1.55 -7.31 -12.18
C ALA A 106 0.51 -7.34 -13.31
N GLY A 107 -0.38 -6.36 -13.37
CA GLY A 107 -1.31 -6.19 -14.49
C GLY A 107 -0.60 -5.88 -15.82
N ILE A 108 0.55 -5.22 -15.78
CA ILE A 108 1.37 -5.01 -16.99
C ILE A 108 1.97 -6.34 -17.47
N VAL A 109 2.55 -7.14 -16.58
CA VAL A 109 3.25 -8.37 -16.97
C VAL A 109 2.29 -9.52 -17.28
N VAL A 110 1.26 -9.66 -16.44
CA VAL A 110 0.25 -10.71 -16.51
C VAL A 110 -1.14 -10.06 -16.46
N PRO A 111 -1.63 -9.51 -17.59
CA PRO A 111 -2.90 -8.81 -17.65
C PRO A 111 -4.05 -9.65 -17.12
N VAL A 112 -4.98 -9.00 -16.41
CA VAL A 112 -6.15 -9.59 -15.75
C VAL A 112 -5.79 -10.55 -14.61
N LEU A 113 -4.97 -11.58 -14.82
CA LEU A 113 -4.65 -12.58 -13.80
C LEU A 113 -3.82 -11.98 -12.65
N GLY A 114 -2.83 -11.15 -12.93
CA GLY A 114 -2.05 -10.45 -11.90
C GLY A 114 -2.93 -9.68 -10.91
N PRO A 115 -3.77 -8.73 -11.39
CA PRO A 115 -4.66 -7.99 -10.51
C PRO A 115 -5.82 -8.82 -9.95
N LEU A 116 -6.26 -9.89 -10.62
CA LEU A 116 -7.26 -10.81 -10.08
C LEU A 116 -6.74 -11.54 -8.85
N VAL A 117 -5.56 -12.15 -8.94
CA VAL A 117 -4.94 -12.86 -7.82
C VAL A 117 -4.66 -11.87 -6.68
N ALA A 118 -4.13 -10.69 -6.98
CA ALA A 118 -3.90 -9.66 -5.97
C ALA A 118 -5.21 -9.20 -5.30
N PHE A 119 -6.29 -8.99 -6.06
CA PHE A 119 -7.59 -8.64 -5.48
C PHE A 119 -8.10 -9.74 -4.55
N LEU A 120 -8.04 -11.00 -4.95
CA LEU A 120 -8.53 -12.12 -4.12
C LEU A 120 -7.73 -12.29 -2.83
N VAL A 121 -6.41 -12.11 -2.88
CA VAL A 121 -5.52 -12.27 -1.71
C VAL A 121 -5.60 -11.06 -0.78
N LEU A 122 -5.76 -9.84 -1.32
CA LEU A 122 -5.66 -8.60 -0.54
C LEU A 122 -6.99 -7.89 -0.26
N LYS A 123 -8.14 -8.40 -0.75
CA LYS A 123 -9.46 -7.77 -0.58
C LYS A 123 -9.85 -7.48 0.87
N ASP A 124 -9.37 -8.28 1.83
CA ASP A 124 -9.73 -8.13 3.25
C ASP A 124 -8.56 -7.56 4.09
N ARG A 125 -7.50 -7.04 3.44
CA ARG A 125 -6.24 -6.62 4.07
C ARG A 125 -6.05 -5.11 4.15
N GLY A 126 -7.12 -4.34 3.98
CA GLY A 126 -7.11 -2.88 4.08
C GLY A 126 -7.90 -2.18 2.97
N LEU A 127 -8.44 -1.01 3.30
CA LEU A 127 -9.32 -0.26 2.39
C LEU A 127 -8.61 0.27 1.15
N PHE A 128 -7.36 0.73 1.26
CA PHE A 128 -6.63 1.30 0.14
C PHE A 128 -6.20 0.20 -0.84
N VAL A 129 -5.58 -0.87 -0.32
CA VAL A 129 -5.11 -1.98 -1.15
C VAL A 129 -6.26 -2.71 -1.83
N ARG A 130 -7.40 -2.91 -1.14
CA ARG A 130 -8.62 -3.45 -1.75
C ARG A 130 -9.14 -2.57 -2.87
N ASP A 131 -9.15 -1.25 -2.68
CA ASP A 131 -9.67 -0.33 -3.69
C ASP A 131 -8.79 -0.31 -4.93
N GLN A 132 -7.46 -0.28 -4.76
CA GLN A 132 -6.51 -0.25 -5.88
C GLN A 132 -6.42 -1.58 -6.62
N THR A 133 -6.45 -2.72 -5.90
CA THR A 133 -6.47 -4.05 -6.54
C THR A 133 -7.76 -4.27 -7.33
N LYS A 134 -8.91 -3.86 -6.79
CA LYS A 134 -10.20 -3.91 -7.48
C LYS A 134 -10.24 -3.01 -8.71
N GLU A 135 -9.73 -1.78 -8.59
CA GLU A 135 -9.65 -0.84 -9.70
C GLU A 135 -8.76 -1.39 -10.81
N ALA A 136 -7.57 -1.90 -10.47
CA ALA A 136 -6.67 -2.53 -11.42
C ALA A 136 -7.35 -3.69 -12.15
N LEU A 137 -8.07 -4.55 -11.43
CA LEU A 137 -8.80 -5.68 -12.03
C LEU A 137 -9.86 -5.21 -13.02
N ASN A 138 -10.70 -4.26 -12.62
CA ASN A 138 -11.73 -3.69 -13.51
C ASN A 138 -11.10 -3.02 -14.74
N ALA A 139 -9.96 -2.35 -14.57
CA ALA A 139 -9.23 -1.72 -15.66
C ALA A 139 -8.72 -2.73 -16.70
N HIS A 140 -8.08 -3.80 -16.23
CA HIS A 140 -7.53 -4.82 -17.13
C HIS A 140 -8.64 -5.62 -17.83
N ILE A 141 -9.76 -5.89 -17.16
CA ILE A 141 -10.94 -6.50 -17.80
C ILE A 141 -11.52 -5.57 -18.87
N SER A 142 -11.71 -4.28 -18.55
CA SER A 142 -12.25 -3.31 -19.50
C SER A 142 -11.36 -3.19 -20.74
N LEU A 143 -10.05 -3.07 -20.52
CA LEU A 143 -9.08 -2.93 -21.59
C LEU A 143 -8.99 -4.20 -22.46
N ALA A 144 -9.05 -5.38 -21.85
CA ALA A 144 -9.12 -6.65 -22.57
C ALA A 144 -10.36 -6.72 -23.48
N LEU A 145 -11.53 -6.30 -22.97
CA LEU A 145 -12.76 -6.26 -23.76
C LEU A 145 -12.67 -5.25 -24.92
N TYR A 146 -12.06 -4.09 -24.70
CA TYR A 146 -11.82 -3.11 -25.77
C TYR A 146 -10.90 -3.66 -26.85
N PHE A 147 -9.84 -4.39 -26.49
CA PHE A 147 -8.98 -5.03 -27.48
C PHE A 147 -9.71 -6.09 -28.28
N VAL A 148 -10.48 -6.96 -27.62
CA VAL A 148 -11.28 -7.98 -28.32
C VAL A 148 -12.28 -7.34 -29.28
N GLY A 149 -13.01 -6.31 -28.83
CA GLY A 149 -13.97 -5.59 -29.67
C GLY A 149 -13.31 -4.89 -30.87
N LEU A 150 -12.15 -4.27 -30.65
CA LEU A 150 -11.39 -3.61 -31.71
C LEU A 150 -10.86 -4.61 -32.75
N TYR A 151 -10.38 -5.78 -32.29
CA TYR A 151 -9.89 -6.84 -33.18
C TYR A 151 -11.01 -7.42 -34.04
N ILE A 152 -12.19 -7.63 -33.46
CA ILE A 152 -13.39 -8.07 -34.19
C ILE A 152 -13.80 -7.00 -35.23
N ALA A 153 -13.87 -5.73 -34.82
CA ALA A 153 -14.27 -4.64 -35.70
C ALA A 153 -13.32 -4.50 -36.91
N PHE A 154 -12.01 -4.50 -36.67
CA PHE A 154 -11.03 -4.46 -37.76
C PHE A 154 -11.02 -5.74 -38.59
N GLY A 155 -11.26 -6.90 -37.99
CA GLY A 155 -11.40 -8.16 -38.72
C GLY A 155 -12.56 -8.11 -39.72
N ILE A 156 -13.73 -7.64 -39.29
CA ILE A 156 -14.90 -7.45 -40.15
C ILE A 156 -14.60 -6.43 -41.26
N LEU A 157 -13.98 -5.30 -40.92
CA LEU A 157 -13.62 -4.26 -41.90
C LEU A 157 -12.63 -4.81 -42.95
N SER A 158 -11.66 -5.61 -42.53
CA SER A 158 -10.69 -6.25 -43.41
C SER A 158 -11.36 -7.23 -44.38
N LEU A 159 -12.33 -8.03 -43.90
CA LEU A 159 -13.11 -8.93 -44.77
C LEU A 159 -13.90 -8.16 -45.83
N ILE A 160 -14.57 -7.07 -45.44
CA ILE A 160 -15.39 -6.25 -46.36
C ILE A 160 -14.52 -5.56 -47.42
N THR A 161 -13.29 -5.19 -47.06
CA THR A 161 -12.35 -4.45 -47.92
C THR A 161 -11.32 -5.34 -48.63
N LEU A 162 -11.56 -6.65 -48.68
CA LEU A 162 -10.69 -7.64 -49.31
C LEU A 162 -9.24 -7.60 -48.80
N GLY A 163 -9.05 -7.31 -47.50
CA GLY A 163 -7.76 -7.35 -46.84
C GLY A 163 -6.98 -6.02 -46.85
N LEU A 164 -7.53 -4.93 -47.39
CA LEU A 164 -6.86 -3.62 -47.41
C LEU A 164 -6.45 -3.14 -46.01
N PHE A 165 -7.27 -3.43 -44.99
CA PHE A 165 -7.00 -3.08 -43.59
C PHE A 165 -6.29 -4.18 -42.80
N SER A 166 -5.89 -5.29 -43.43
CA SER A 166 -5.16 -6.38 -42.74
C SER A 166 -3.85 -5.95 -42.05
N PRO A 167 -3.07 -4.97 -42.55
CA PRO A 167 -1.84 -4.54 -41.85
C PRO A 167 -2.11 -3.92 -40.48
N LEU A 168 -3.31 -3.36 -40.25
CA LEU A 168 -3.69 -2.79 -38.95
C LEU A 168 -3.85 -3.86 -37.85
N LEU A 169 -4.23 -5.10 -38.23
CA LEU A 169 -4.28 -6.23 -37.28
C LEU A 169 -2.88 -6.70 -36.86
N ALA A 170 -1.86 -6.39 -37.67
CA ALA A 170 -0.47 -6.79 -37.46
C ALA A 170 0.34 -5.78 -36.63
N LEU A 171 -0.31 -4.80 -35.98
CA LEU A 171 0.32 -3.86 -35.03
C LEU A 171 -0.03 -4.18 -33.56
N PRO A 172 0.36 -5.36 -33.02
CA PRO A 172 0.21 -5.64 -31.59
C PRO A 172 0.92 -4.66 -30.63
N PRO A 173 2.04 -3.96 -30.96
CA PRO A 173 2.69 -3.05 -30.00
C PRO A 173 1.84 -1.84 -29.62
N LEU A 174 1.03 -1.33 -30.56
CA LEU A 174 0.24 -0.11 -30.35
C LEU A 174 -0.92 -0.35 -29.37
N LEU A 175 -1.44 -1.57 -29.35
CA LEU A 175 -2.47 -2.00 -28.40
C LEU A 175 -1.89 -2.20 -27.00
N TRP A 176 -0.65 -2.66 -26.87
CA TRP A 176 -0.03 -2.83 -25.56
C TRP A 176 0.31 -1.50 -24.87
N PHE A 177 0.58 -0.45 -25.64
CA PHE A 177 0.98 0.87 -25.16
C PHE A 177 0.06 1.47 -24.07
N PRO A 178 -1.28 1.58 -24.25
CA PRO A 178 -2.17 2.12 -23.22
C PRO A 178 -2.14 1.30 -21.92
N LEU A 179 -1.98 -0.02 -22.01
CA LEU A 179 -1.89 -0.90 -20.83
C LEU A 179 -0.67 -0.54 -19.98
N VAL A 180 0.49 -0.39 -20.62
CA VAL A 180 1.74 0.01 -19.96
C VAL A 180 1.63 1.44 -19.41
N LEU A 181 1.14 2.39 -20.22
CA LEU A 181 1.06 3.79 -19.83
C LEU A 181 0.17 3.99 -18.61
N PHE A 182 -1.08 3.53 -18.65
CA PHE A 182 -1.99 3.67 -17.53
C PHE A 182 -1.55 2.81 -16.32
N GLY A 183 -0.98 1.62 -16.56
CA GLY A 183 -0.43 0.78 -15.51
C GLY A 183 0.70 1.47 -14.73
N ILE A 184 1.64 2.14 -15.42
CA ILE A 184 2.73 2.89 -14.77
C ILE A 184 2.18 4.10 -14.00
N LEU A 185 1.27 4.88 -14.60
CA LEU A 185 0.64 6.02 -13.92
C LEU A 185 -0.07 5.58 -12.64
N ALA A 186 -0.81 4.47 -12.70
CA ALA A 186 -1.49 3.90 -11.56
C ALA A 186 -0.51 3.37 -10.50
N ALA A 187 0.57 2.71 -10.92
CA ALA A 187 1.61 2.20 -10.03
C ALA A 187 2.31 3.33 -9.26
N VAL A 188 2.66 4.43 -9.95
CA VAL A 188 3.29 5.62 -9.36
C VAL A 188 2.34 6.33 -8.40
N ALA A 189 1.08 6.55 -8.79
CA ALA A 189 0.06 7.13 -7.92
C ALA A 189 -0.17 6.26 -6.67
N ALA A 190 -0.30 4.94 -6.84
CA ALA A 190 -0.46 4.00 -5.74
C ALA A 190 0.73 4.02 -4.76
N ASN A 191 1.96 4.18 -5.28
CA ASN A 191 3.17 4.28 -4.47
C ASN A 191 3.16 5.52 -3.58
N ARG A 192 2.62 6.64 -4.07
CA ARG A 192 2.38 7.88 -3.31
C ARG A 192 1.22 7.76 -2.32
N GLY A 193 0.44 6.69 -2.38
CA GLY A 193 -0.79 6.54 -1.59
C GLY A 193 -2.00 7.27 -2.19
N GLU A 194 -1.90 7.69 -3.44
CA GLU A 194 -3.00 8.32 -4.18
C GLU A 194 -3.89 7.24 -4.80
N ARG A 195 -5.20 7.45 -4.77
CA ARG A 195 -6.15 6.53 -5.40
C ARG A 195 -6.24 6.84 -6.88
N TYR A 196 -5.52 6.08 -7.69
CA TYR A 196 -5.66 6.16 -9.14
C TYR A 196 -7.02 5.61 -9.58
N ARG A 197 -7.63 6.26 -10.57
CA ARG A 197 -8.83 5.80 -11.27
C ARG A 197 -8.52 5.77 -12.75
N TYR A 198 -8.71 4.61 -13.36
CA TYR A 198 -8.42 4.46 -14.78
C TYR A 198 -9.52 5.16 -15.58
N PRO A 199 -9.16 6.01 -16.56
CA PRO A 199 -10.14 6.53 -17.49
C PRO A 199 -10.74 5.37 -18.29
N LEU A 200 -12.05 5.45 -18.59
CA LEU A 200 -12.76 4.46 -19.41
C LEU A 200 -12.82 3.04 -18.79
N VAL A 201 -13.04 2.94 -17.47
CA VAL A 201 -13.26 1.64 -16.82
C VAL A 201 -14.73 1.33 -16.61
N VAL A 202 -15.11 0.12 -17.04
CA VAL A 202 -16.38 -0.49 -16.68
C VAL A 202 -16.20 -1.23 -15.35
N ARG A 203 -17.02 -0.87 -14.35
CA ARG A 203 -16.93 -1.41 -12.99
C ARG A 203 -17.68 -2.74 -12.89
N PHE A 204 -16.99 -3.83 -13.17
CA PHE A 204 -17.54 -5.19 -13.07
C PHE A 204 -17.59 -5.68 -11.62
N VAL A 205 -16.49 -5.49 -10.89
CA VAL A 205 -16.36 -5.86 -9.47
C VAL A 205 -16.73 -4.65 -8.60
N ARG A 206 -17.68 -4.85 -7.67
CA ARG A 206 -18.20 -3.82 -6.74
C ARG A 206 -17.62 -3.96 -5.34
#